data_AF-A0A2N3T2D5-F1
#
_entry.id   AF-A0A2N3T2D5-F1
#
_cell.length_a   1.000
_cell.length_b   1.000
_cell.length_c   1.000
_cell.angle_alpha   90.00
_cell.angle_beta   90.00
_cell.angle_gamma   90.00
#
_symmetry.space_group_name_H-M   'P 1'
#
loop_
_entity.id
_entity.type
_entity.pdbx_description
1 polymer ?
#
loop_
_entity_poly.entity_id
_entity_poly.type
_entity_poly.pdbx_seq_one_letter_code
_entity_poly.pdbx_strand_id
1 'polypeptide(L)'
;MKYIYLILFLLTLAITTISCEAEDGKNGVDGVNGLNAGLEFLVFAGDITDEDAAKIISENFGKTTVAILVTNTTNLTTLELPDIAKMTKLTLTNNEKLQRLVFPSLESVSGKIVIQSNPSLTTVDLENLISAGDIYSENNKALTSINMSKLDRAQNFVFDKNPLLQSINLPMLTKVGDEFKILNHKSLSTLDASALITTNELFVNKNAKLLTIDLSSITNTGKVSISQNPKLEAINLSQLTTNTDAIDLNTNPKLTTIALPNLVNSESLYISNNTNLQTVSCPALIKLNEGLTITNNTNLKSLYFPTVTSIGSETSRSSIRITGNEMIKNIDFSSLETLVANIITIESNALETVNFNSLTTFSDLRINSTATLTSMQISSVLDFTNLQLPKIPTEDINTLFTRLVNISPAITGKRISVGGTASSQALTDAEALRTNGNTVIIRP
;
A
#
# COMPACT_ATOMS: atom_id res chain seq x y z
N MET A 1 -41.71 -24.35 16.43
CA MET A 1 -42.47 -24.70 15.21
C MET A 1 -43.23 -23.49 14.64
N LYS A 2 -42.56 -22.33 14.47
CA LYS A 2 -43.12 -21.12 13.80
C LYS A 2 -42.06 -20.05 13.46
N TYR A 3 -40.85 -20.45 13.06
CA TYR A 3 -39.81 -19.52 12.55
C TYR A 3 -38.87 -20.17 11.50
N ILE A 4 -39.29 -21.29 10.88
CA ILE A 4 -38.51 -22.03 9.86
C ILE A 4 -39.08 -21.84 8.44
N TYR A 5 -40.22 -21.15 8.29
CA TYR A 5 -40.90 -20.98 7.00
C TYR A 5 -40.68 -19.64 6.30
N LEU A 6 -39.83 -18.74 6.81
CA LEU A 6 -39.62 -17.41 6.19
C LEU A 6 -38.33 -17.29 5.36
N ILE A 7 -37.43 -18.27 5.42
CA ILE A 7 -36.19 -18.28 4.62
C ILE A 7 -36.30 -19.22 3.40
N LEU A 8 -37.23 -20.20 3.44
CA LEU A 8 -37.51 -21.07 2.29
C LEU A 8 -38.39 -20.41 1.21
N PHE A 9 -39.01 -19.25 1.49
CA PHE A 9 -39.94 -18.57 0.56
C PHE A 9 -39.29 -17.46 -0.28
N LEU A 10 -38.02 -17.11 -0.02
CA LEU A 10 -37.26 -16.14 -0.83
C LEU A 10 -36.27 -16.79 -1.80
N LEU A 11 -36.02 -18.11 -1.70
CA LEU A 11 -35.19 -18.85 -2.66
C LEU A 11 -35.96 -19.50 -3.81
N THR A 12 -37.29 -19.61 -3.73
CA THR A 12 -38.13 -20.14 -4.81
C THR A 12 -38.64 -19.06 -5.78
N LEU A 13 -38.42 -17.77 -5.49
CA LEU A 13 -38.96 -16.66 -6.30
C LEU A 13 -38.03 -16.16 -7.43
N ALA A 14 -36.96 -16.90 -7.75
CA ALA A 14 -36.11 -16.64 -8.92
C ALA A 14 -36.11 -17.79 -9.96
N ILE A 15 -36.89 -18.86 -9.73
CA ILE A 15 -37.00 -19.99 -10.66
C ILE A 15 -38.47 -20.33 -10.91
N THR A 16 -39.27 -19.33 -11.30
CA THR A 16 -40.58 -19.59 -11.94
C THR A 16 -40.95 -18.45 -12.87
N THR A 17 -40.18 -18.24 -13.94
CA THR A 17 -40.77 -17.72 -15.18
C THR A 17 -40.11 -18.41 -16.37
N ILE A 18 -40.94 -19.23 -17.04
CA ILE A 18 -40.78 -19.86 -18.36
C ILE A 18 -39.97 -21.17 -18.40
N SER A 19 -40.65 -22.28 -18.09
CA SER A 19 -40.86 -23.36 -19.06
C SER A 19 -41.90 -24.33 -18.48
N CYS A 20 -43.17 -24.05 -18.77
CA CYS A 20 -44.24 -25.02 -18.62
C CYS A 20 -44.79 -25.26 -20.01
N GLU A 21 -44.15 -26.14 -20.76
CA GLU A 21 -44.84 -27.00 -21.73
C GLU A 21 -44.26 -28.41 -21.61
N ALA A 22 -45.13 -29.31 -21.18
CA ALA A 22 -44.90 -30.73 -21.23
C ALA A 22 -45.11 -31.20 -22.68
N GLU A 23 -44.01 -31.47 -23.37
CA GLU A 23 -43.91 -32.53 -24.38
C GLU A 23 -42.42 -32.86 -24.55
N ASP A 24 -42.02 -34.02 -24.03
CA ASP A 24 -40.72 -34.64 -24.26
C ASP A 24 -40.64 -35.15 -25.70
N GLY A 25 -40.38 -34.22 -26.61
CA GLY A 25 -40.02 -34.53 -27.99
C GLY A 25 -38.74 -35.35 -28.03
N LYS A 26 -38.69 -36.34 -28.94
CA LYS A 26 -37.57 -37.24 -29.25
C LYS A 26 -36.21 -36.57 -29.56
N ASN A 27 -36.08 -35.26 -29.39
CA ASN A 27 -34.89 -34.46 -29.62
C ASN A 27 -34.92 -33.35 -28.54
N GLY A 28 -34.24 -33.57 -27.41
CA GLY A 28 -34.25 -32.67 -26.24
C GLY A 28 -33.65 -31.29 -26.49
N VAL A 29 -33.69 -30.40 -25.51
CA VAL A 29 -33.41 -28.95 -25.59
C VAL A 29 -31.91 -28.59 -25.82
N ASP A 30 -31.12 -29.48 -26.41
CA ASP A 30 -29.89 -29.14 -27.13
C ASP A 30 -29.92 -29.54 -28.62
N GLY A 31 -30.93 -30.31 -29.05
CA GLY A 31 -31.24 -30.73 -30.41
C GLY A 31 -30.16 -31.53 -31.15
N VAL A 32 -29.02 -31.83 -30.52
CA VAL A 32 -27.90 -32.47 -31.23
C VAL A 32 -27.32 -33.65 -30.48
N ASN A 33 -27.22 -33.66 -29.14
CA ASN A 33 -26.44 -34.71 -28.45
C ASN A 33 -27.01 -35.24 -27.12
N GLY A 34 -28.13 -34.76 -26.60
CA GLY A 34 -28.71 -35.30 -25.35
C GLY A 34 -27.94 -34.92 -24.08
N LEU A 35 -27.14 -33.85 -24.12
CA LEU A 35 -26.49 -33.27 -22.95
C LEU A 35 -27.34 -32.10 -22.45
N ASN A 36 -27.56 -32.04 -21.14
CA ASN A 36 -28.24 -30.91 -20.51
C ASN A 36 -27.42 -29.63 -20.77
N ALA A 37 -28.05 -28.62 -21.37
CA ALA A 37 -27.38 -27.34 -21.65
C ALA A 37 -26.94 -26.62 -20.37
N GLY A 38 -27.58 -26.91 -19.24
CA GLY A 38 -27.36 -26.32 -17.92
C GLY A 38 -28.32 -25.17 -17.60
N LEU A 39 -28.41 -24.83 -16.31
CA LEU A 39 -28.97 -23.56 -15.85
C LEU A 39 -27.90 -22.47 -15.90
N GLU A 40 -28.30 -21.23 -16.14
CA GLU A 40 -27.38 -20.07 -16.11
C GLU A 40 -26.79 -19.85 -14.71
N PHE A 41 -27.57 -20.13 -13.67
CA PHE A 41 -27.22 -19.91 -12.28
C PHE A 41 -27.48 -21.17 -11.45
N LEU A 42 -26.42 -21.73 -10.85
CA LEU A 42 -26.51 -22.88 -9.95
C LEU A 42 -26.35 -22.44 -8.50
N VAL A 43 -27.22 -22.98 -7.64
CA VAL A 43 -27.25 -22.70 -6.21
C VAL A 43 -27.10 -23.99 -5.42
N PHE A 44 -26.15 -23.99 -4.49
CA PHE A 44 -25.90 -25.03 -3.51
C PHE A 44 -26.11 -24.41 -2.13
N ALA A 45 -27.16 -24.78 -1.40
CA ALA A 45 -27.50 -24.16 -0.12
C ALA A 45 -28.24 -25.11 0.82
N GLY A 46 -28.10 -24.88 2.13
CA GLY A 46 -28.83 -25.63 3.16
C GLY A 46 -28.15 -26.94 3.53
N ASP A 47 -28.93 -27.97 3.83
CA ASP A 47 -28.45 -29.24 4.37
C ASP A 47 -27.93 -30.24 3.33
N ILE A 48 -27.69 -29.77 2.09
CA ILE A 48 -27.20 -30.58 0.98
C ILE A 48 -25.92 -31.35 1.31
N THR A 49 -25.87 -32.60 0.88
CA THR A 49 -24.66 -33.45 0.94
C THR A 49 -23.87 -33.40 -0.37
N ASP A 50 -22.74 -34.11 -0.41
CA ASP A 50 -21.96 -34.27 -1.65
C ASP A 50 -22.77 -35.03 -2.72
N GLU A 51 -23.61 -36.00 -2.33
CA GLU A 51 -24.51 -36.72 -3.24
C GLU A 51 -25.60 -35.80 -3.81
N ASP A 52 -26.18 -34.92 -2.99
CA ASP A 52 -27.15 -33.93 -3.47
C ASP A 52 -26.51 -32.95 -4.46
N ALA A 53 -25.29 -32.49 -4.16
CA ALA A 53 -24.54 -31.63 -5.07
C ALA A 53 -24.21 -32.33 -6.40
N ALA A 54 -23.80 -33.60 -6.36
CA ALA A 54 -23.56 -34.40 -7.57
C ALA A 54 -24.84 -34.54 -8.41
N LYS A 55 -25.99 -34.73 -7.76
CA LYS A 55 -27.28 -34.76 -8.45
C LYS A 55 -27.61 -33.42 -9.10
N ILE A 56 -27.49 -32.31 -8.37
CA ILE A 56 -27.71 -30.95 -8.90
C ILE A 56 -26.82 -30.71 -10.13
N ILE A 57 -25.55 -31.11 -10.07
CA ILE A 57 -24.62 -31.00 -11.20
C ILE A 57 -25.11 -31.82 -12.37
N SER A 58 -25.42 -33.11 -12.20
CA SER A 58 -25.87 -33.97 -13.30
C SER A 58 -27.16 -33.48 -13.99
N GLU A 59 -28.05 -32.82 -13.23
CA GLU A 59 -29.36 -32.37 -13.69
C GLU A 59 -29.38 -30.91 -14.18
N ASN A 60 -28.39 -30.09 -13.82
CA ASN A 60 -28.47 -28.64 -14.05
C ASN A 60 -27.16 -27.97 -14.47
N PHE A 61 -26.02 -28.66 -14.42
CA PHE A 61 -24.75 -28.09 -14.84
C PHE A 61 -24.52 -28.33 -16.33
N GLY A 62 -24.05 -27.30 -17.03
CA GLY A 62 -23.74 -27.40 -18.45
C GLY A 62 -23.12 -26.12 -19.03
N LYS A 63 -23.03 -26.05 -20.35
CA LYS A 63 -22.35 -24.96 -21.09
C LYS A 63 -22.97 -23.58 -20.88
N THR A 64 -24.24 -23.50 -20.48
CA THR A 64 -24.93 -22.22 -20.20
C THR A 64 -24.64 -21.71 -18.78
N THR A 65 -24.07 -22.54 -17.90
CA THR A 65 -23.75 -22.14 -16.53
C THR A 65 -22.70 -21.05 -16.51
N VAL A 66 -23.10 -19.88 -15.99
CA VAL A 66 -22.25 -18.68 -15.91
C VAL A 66 -22.16 -18.13 -14.49
N ALA A 67 -22.91 -18.68 -13.53
CA ALA A 67 -22.79 -18.26 -12.14
C ALA A 67 -23.06 -19.40 -11.17
N ILE A 68 -22.25 -19.48 -10.11
CA ILE A 68 -22.37 -20.49 -9.06
C ILE A 68 -22.40 -19.80 -7.69
N LEU A 69 -23.39 -20.16 -6.88
CA LEU A 69 -23.55 -19.74 -5.50
C LEU A 69 -23.58 -20.96 -4.58
N VAL A 70 -22.57 -21.09 -3.73
CA VAL A 70 -22.49 -22.08 -2.64
C VAL A 70 -22.62 -21.32 -1.33
N THR A 71 -23.76 -21.42 -0.67
CA THR A 71 -24.05 -20.58 0.49
C THR A 71 -24.75 -21.33 1.61
N ASN A 72 -24.29 -21.12 2.85
CA ASN A 72 -24.91 -21.70 4.05
C ASN A 72 -25.10 -23.22 3.95
N THR A 73 -24.17 -23.95 3.32
CA THR A 73 -24.25 -25.41 3.28
C THR A 73 -23.79 -26.02 4.60
N THR A 74 -24.53 -26.97 5.17
CA THR A 74 -24.21 -27.58 6.48
C THR A 74 -23.60 -28.98 6.38
N ASN A 75 -23.75 -29.69 5.25
CA ASN A 75 -23.23 -31.04 5.07
C ASN A 75 -22.31 -31.23 3.86
N LEU A 76 -22.33 -30.32 2.87
CA LEU A 76 -21.41 -30.34 1.73
C LEU A 76 -19.96 -30.26 2.21
N THR A 77 -19.13 -31.21 1.80
CA THR A 77 -17.70 -31.28 2.16
C THR A 77 -16.80 -31.01 0.97
N THR A 78 -17.23 -31.38 -0.24
CA THR A 78 -16.44 -31.18 -1.46
C THR A 78 -17.35 -30.70 -2.59
N LEU A 79 -16.84 -29.75 -3.37
CA LEU A 79 -17.47 -29.36 -4.62
C LEU A 79 -16.43 -29.34 -5.75
N GLU A 80 -16.72 -30.09 -6.81
CA GLU A 80 -15.89 -30.18 -8.00
C GLU A 80 -16.77 -30.02 -9.23
N LEU A 81 -16.38 -29.12 -10.13
CA LEU A 81 -17.09 -28.89 -11.40
C LEU A 81 -16.12 -29.03 -12.58
N PRO A 82 -16.01 -30.24 -13.16
CA PRO A 82 -15.22 -30.44 -14.38
C PRO A 82 -15.95 -29.77 -15.55
N ASP A 83 -15.23 -29.13 -16.48
CA ASP A 83 -15.77 -28.63 -17.76
C ASP A 83 -16.49 -27.27 -17.76
N ILE A 84 -16.16 -26.35 -16.85
CA ILE A 84 -16.53 -24.92 -16.97
C ILE A 84 -15.30 -24.04 -17.19
N ALA A 85 -15.13 -23.58 -18.43
CA ALA A 85 -13.99 -22.72 -18.80
C ALA A 85 -14.19 -21.26 -18.41
N LYS A 86 -15.42 -20.76 -18.46
CA LYS A 86 -15.74 -19.34 -18.28
C LYS A 86 -16.99 -19.20 -17.46
N MET A 87 -16.99 -18.21 -16.56
CA MET A 87 -18.18 -17.80 -15.84
C MET A 87 -18.14 -16.31 -15.54
N THR A 88 -19.26 -15.78 -15.06
CA THR A 88 -19.40 -14.42 -14.58
C THR A 88 -19.16 -14.34 -13.07
N LYS A 89 -19.58 -15.35 -12.30
CA LYS A 89 -19.55 -15.26 -10.83
C LYS A 89 -19.37 -16.59 -10.14
N LEU A 90 -18.45 -16.64 -9.18
CA LEU A 90 -18.28 -17.72 -8.22
C LEU A 90 -18.44 -17.15 -6.81
N THR A 91 -19.34 -17.69 -6.00
CA THR A 91 -19.55 -17.22 -4.62
C THR A 91 -19.66 -18.40 -3.68
N LEU A 92 -18.75 -18.47 -2.72
CA LEU A 92 -18.68 -19.46 -1.65
C LEU A 92 -18.74 -18.74 -0.31
N THR A 93 -19.88 -18.80 0.38
CA THR A 93 -20.10 -18.05 1.62
C THR A 93 -20.70 -18.90 2.72
N ASN A 94 -20.14 -18.84 3.93
CA ASN A 94 -20.75 -19.44 5.13
C ASN A 94 -20.99 -20.96 5.04
N ASN A 95 -20.14 -21.71 4.33
CA ASN A 95 -20.28 -23.16 4.21
C ASN A 95 -19.56 -23.83 5.39
N GLU A 96 -20.33 -24.48 6.26
CA GLU A 96 -19.86 -24.96 7.57
C GLU A 96 -18.84 -26.09 7.44
N LYS A 97 -19.11 -27.05 6.55
CA LYS A 97 -18.31 -28.27 6.38
C LYS A 97 -17.54 -28.37 5.07
N LEU A 98 -17.69 -27.40 4.16
CA LEU A 98 -17.00 -27.43 2.88
C LEU A 98 -15.49 -27.33 3.11
N GLN A 99 -14.75 -28.36 2.71
CA GLN A 99 -13.31 -28.50 2.89
C GLN A 99 -12.53 -28.24 1.60
N ARG A 100 -13.10 -28.60 0.45
CA ARG A 100 -12.40 -28.58 -0.83
C ARG A 100 -13.29 -28.03 -1.95
N LEU A 101 -12.73 -27.10 -2.71
CA LEU A 101 -13.31 -26.59 -3.96
C LEU A 101 -12.33 -26.83 -5.11
N VAL A 102 -12.80 -27.39 -6.22
CA VAL A 102 -11.97 -27.65 -7.40
C VAL A 102 -12.70 -27.23 -8.68
N PHE A 103 -12.06 -26.39 -9.49
CA PHE A 103 -12.49 -26.03 -10.83
C PHE A 103 -11.36 -26.30 -11.84
N PRO A 104 -11.21 -27.56 -12.31
CA PRO A 104 -10.04 -27.96 -13.07
C PRO A 104 -9.98 -27.31 -14.45
N SER A 105 -11.08 -26.83 -15.01
CA SER A 105 -11.09 -26.24 -16.36
C SER A 105 -11.29 -24.72 -16.37
N LEU A 106 -11.44 -24.07 -15.21
CA LEU A 106 -11.85 -22.66 -15.16
C LEU A 106 -10.71 -21.72 -15.56
N GLU A 107 -10.87 -21.06 -16.70
CA GLU A 107 -9.91 -20.12 -17.28
C GLU A 107 -10.25 -18.66 -16.95
N SER A 108 -11.53 -18.31 -16.87
CA SER A 108 -11.91 -16.92 -16.58
C SER A 108 -13.20 -16.72 -15.78
N VAL A 109 -13.16 -15.71 -14.90
CA VAL A 109 -14.33 -15.20 -14.18
C VAL A 109 -14.51 -13.71 -14.46
N SER A 110 -15.41 -13.32 -15.36
CA SER A 110 -15.51 -11.93 -15.82
C SER A 110 -15.99 -10.95 -14.74
N GLY A 111 -16.82 -11.42 -13.79
CA GLY A 111 -17.34 -10.63 -12.69
C GLY A 111 -16.51 -10.81 -11.42
N LYS A 112 -16.90 -11.75 -10.54
CA LYS A 112 -16.22 -11.91 -9.25
C LYS A 112 -16.16 -13.33 -8.70
N ILE A 113 -15.06 -13.61 -8.01
CA ILE A 113 -14.82 -14.76 -7.15
C ILE A 113 -14.88 -14.27 -5.71
N VAL A 114 -15.82 -14.79 -4.92
CA VAL A 114 -15.97 -14.47 -3.49
C VAL A 114 -15.87 -15.76 -2.70
N ILE A 115 -14.91 -15.85 -1.80
CA ILE A 115 -14.68 -16.99 -0.92
C ILE A 115 -14.62 -16.47 0.51
N GLN A 116 -15.74 -16.50 1.22
CA GLN A 116 -15.87 -15.82 2.51
C GLN A 116 -16.45 -16.71 3.60
N SER A 117 -15.85 -16.64 4.79
CA SER A 117 -16.43 -17.25 6.00
C SER A 117 -16.71 -18.75 5.87
N ASN A 118 -15.85 -19.51 5.20
CA ASN A 118 -15.95 -20.97 5.13
C ASN A 118 -14.99 -21.58 6.17
N PRO A 119 -15.43 -21.86 7.42
CA PRO A 119 -14.53 -22.18 8.52
C PRO A 119 -13.76 -23.49 8.34
N SER A 120 -14.29 -24.44 7.56
CA SER A 120 -13.67 -25.74 7.29
C SER A 120 -12.92 -25.81 5.96
N LEU A 121 -12.96 -24.76 5.13
CA LEU A 121 -12.36 -24.77 3.80
C LEU A 121 -10.84 -24.77 3.93
N THR A 122 -10.20 -25.85 3.46
CA THR A 122 -8.75 -26.05 3.55
C THR A 122 -8.03 -25.76 2.25
N THR A 123 -8.68 -26.06 1.12
CA THR A 123 -8.08 -25.97 -0.23
C THR A 123 -9.06 -25.43 -1.25
N VAL A 124 -8.58 -24.51 -2.07
CA VAL A 124 -9.27 -24.00 -3.27
C VAL A 124 -8.33 -24.18 -4.46
N ASP A 125 -8.76 -24.93 -5.46
CA ASP A 125 -7.96 -25.19 -6.66
C ASP A 125 -8.60 -24.57 -7.90
N LEU A 126 -7.97 -23.50 -8.39
CA LEU A 126 -8.29 -22.75 -9.59
C LEU A 126 -7.04 -22.65 -10.48
N GLU A 127 -6.26 -23.74 -10.59
CA GLU A 127 -4.96 -23.75 -11.26
C GLU A 127 -4.95 -23.18 -12.69
N ASN A 128 -6.06 -23.34 -13.42
CA ASN A 128 -6.20 -22.91 -14.81
C ASN A 128 -6.76 -21.48 -14.95
N LEU A 129 -7.04 -20.78 -13.85
CA LEU A 129 -7.57 -19.43 -13.88
C LEU A 129 -6.53 -18.47 -14.44
N ILE A 130 -6.81 -17.89 -15.61
CA ILE A 130 -5.95 -16.91 -16.30
C ILE A 130 -6.39 -15.49 -15.96
N SER A 131 -7.69 -15.25 -15.84
CA SER A 131 -8.21 -13.89 -15.60
C SER A 131 -9.44 -13.87 -14.71
N ALA A 132 -9.55 -12.84 -13.88
CA ALA A 132 -10.75 -12.55 -13.12
C ALA A 132 -11.10 -11.06 -13.18
N GLY A 133 -12.36 -10.71 -12.93
CA GLY A 133 -12.70 -9.38 -12.43
C GLY A 133 -12.21 -9.28 -10.99
N ASP A 134 -13.09 -9.38 -10.02
CA ASP A 134 -12.68 -9.30 -8.62
C ASP A 134 -12.40 -10.68 -8.00
N ILE A 135 -11.37 -10.76 -7.16
CA ILE A 135 -11.09 -11.93 -6.31
C ILE A 135 -11.06 -11.47 -4.86
N TYR A 136 -11.99 -11.98 -4.06
CA TYR A 136 -12.06 -11.75 -2.61
C TYR A 136 -11.98 -13.08 -1.87
N SER A 137 -10.99 -13.23 -1.00
CA SER A 137 -10.87 -14.36 -0.07
C SER A 137 -10.74 -13.87 1.36
N GLU A 138 -11.81 -14.01 2.15
CA GLU A 138 -11.88 -13.45 3.51
C GLU A 138 -12.35 -14.46 4.57
N ASN A 139 -11.73 -14.43 5.76
CA ASN A 139 -12.21 -15.14 6.95
C ASN A 139 -12.33 -16.67 6.80
N ASN A 140 -11.52 -17.30 5.93
CA ASN A 140 -11.49 -18.76 5.80
C ASN A 140 -10.47 -19.33 6.81
N LYS A 141 -10.96 -19.64 8.02
CA LYS A 141 -10.11 -19.98 9.18
C LYS A 141 -9.21 -21.20 8.98
N ALA A 142 -9.66 -22.18 8.20
CA ALA A 142 -8.93 -23.40 7.91
C ALA A 142 -8.14 -23.36 6.60
N LEU A 143 -8.20 -22.27 5.82
CA LEU A 143 -7.62 -22.23 4.47
C LEU A 143 -6.10 -22.26 4.58
N THR A 144 -5.50 -23.28 3.96
CA THR A 144 -4.04 -23.49 3.94
C THR A 144 -3.45 -23.31 2.55
N SER A 145 -4.24 -23.54 1.51
CA SER A 145 -3.79 -23.44 0.11
C SER A 145 -4.88 -22.87 -0.79
N ILE A 146 -4.46 -21.98 -1.69
CA ILE A 146 -5.21 -21.55 -2.86
C ILE A 146 -4.29 -21.65 -4.08
N ASN A 147 -4.74 -22.31 -5.14
CA ASN A 147 -3.97 -22.41 -6.38
C ASN A 147 -4.58 -21.50 -7.44
N MET A 148 -3.82 -20.51 -7.87
CA MET A 148 -4.13 -19.60 -8.98
C MET A 148 -2.84 -19.34 -9.79
N SER A 149 -2.01 -20.37 -9.95
CA SER A 149 -0.63 -20.23 -10.46
C SER A 149 -0.53 -19.66 -11.88
N LYS A 150 -1.60 -19.76 -12.68
CA LYS A 150 -1.69 -19.20 -14.05
C LYS A 150 -2.39 -17.84 -14.14
N LEU A 151 -2.78 -17.23 -13.00
CA LEU A 151 -3.49 -15.96 -12.99
C LEU A 151 -2.58 -14.86 -13.57
N ASP A 152 -2.98 -14.30 -14.70
CA ASP A 152 -2.29 -13.21 -15.39
C ASP A 152 -2.84 -11.84 -14.99
N ARG A 153 -4.17 -11.74 -14.80
CA ARG A 153 -4.83 -10.46 -14.52
C ARG A 153 -6.05 -10.56 -13.61
N ALA A 154 -6.22 -9.55 -12.77
CA ALA A 154 -7.43 -9.32 -11.99
C ALA A 154 -7.84 -7.84 -12.04
N GLN A 155 -9.10 -7.53 -11.77
CA GLN A 155 -9.53 -6.15 -11.45
C GLN A 155 -9.19 -5.82 -10.00
N ASN A 156 -9.61 -6.67 -9.06
CA ASN A 156 -9.27 -6.57 -7.63
C ASN A 156 -8.73 -7.91 -7.14
N PHE A 157 -7.71 -7.89 -6.30
CA PHE A 157 -7.15 -9.07 -5.66
C PHE A 157 -7.00 -8.82 -4.16
N VAL A 158 -7.96 -9.32 -3.38
CA VAL A 158 -8.05 -9.04 -1.93
C VAL A 158 -8.10 -10.34 -1.15
N PHE A 159 -7.05 -10.56 -0.36
CA PHE A 159 -6.93 -11.65 0.58
C PHE A 159 -6.82 -11.09 1.98
N ASP A 160 -7.78 -11.40 2.84
CA ASP A 160 -7.87 -10.86 4.19
C ASP A 160 -8.25 -11.92 5.24
N LYS A 161 -7.57 -11.94 6.38
CA LYS A 161 -7.91 -12.81 7.53
C LYS A 161 -8.03 -14.31 7.17
N ASN A 162 -7.06 -14.86 6.45
CA ASN A 162 -6.89 -16.32 6.28
C ASN A 162 -5.73 -16.81 7.17
N PRO A 163 -5.96 -17.06 8.48
CA PRO A 163 -4.87 -17.17 9.46
C PRO A 163 -3.94 -18.37 9.28
N LEU A 164 -4.36 -19.42 8.55
CA LEU A 164 -3.55 -20.61 8.29
C LEU A 164 -2.92 -20.64 6.89
N LEU A 165 -3.21 -19.67 6.02
CA LEU A 165 -2.62 -19.59 4.68
C LEU A 165 -1.13 -19.28 4.81
N GLN A 166 -0.29 -20.14 4.24
CA GLN A 166 1.18 -20.06 4.42
C GLN A 166 1.88 -19.38 3.25
N SER A 167 1.32 -19.52 2.06
CA SER A 167 1.88 -19.00 0.81
C SER A 167 0.79 -18.45 -0.10
N ILE A 168 1.08 -17.37 -0.79
CA ILE A 168 0.34 -16.89 -1.96
C ILE A 168 1.33 -16.86 -3.11
N ASN A 169 1.05 -17.63 -4.17
CA ASN A 169 1.95 -17.81 -5.31
C ASN A 169 1.26 -17.37 -6.60
N LEU A 170 1.69 -16.25 -7.16
CA LEU A 170 1.12 -15.58 -8.34
C LEU A 170 2.23 -15.24 -9.35
N PRO A 171 2.98 -16.24 -9.82
CA PRO A 171 4.20 -16.02 -10.61
C PRO A 171 3.91 -15.46 -12.01
N MET A 172 2.65 -15.53 -12.46
CA MET A 172 2.21 -15.01 -13.76
C MET A 172 1.40 -13.72 -13.67
N LEU A 173 1.08 -13.23 -12.46
CA LEU A 173 0.19 -12.08 -12.30
C LEU A 173 0.90 -10.81 -12.72
N THR A 174 0.54 -10.27 -13.89
CA THR A 174 1.17 -9.07 -14.46
C THR A 174 0.40 -7.79 -14.13
N LYS A 175 -0.91 -7.90 -13.91
CA LYS A 175 -1.77 -6.72 -13.72
C LYS A 175 -2.88 -6.95 -12.71
N VAL A 176 -3.01 -5.99 -11.79
CA VAL A 176 -4.25 -5.76 -11.04
C VAL A 176 -4.81 -4.41 -11.43
N GLY A 177 -6.10 -4.34 -11.72
CA GLY A 177 -6.74 -3.14 -12.24
C GLY A 177 -6.83 -2.02 -11.22
N ASP A 178 -7.19 -2.35 -9.98
CA ASP A 178 -7.42 -1.39 -8.91
C ASP A 178 -6.65 -1.78 -7.64
N GLU A 179 -7.12 -2.75 -6.87
CA GLU A 179 -6.54 -3.03 -5.55
C GLU A 179 -5.86 -4.40 -5.45
N PHE A 180 -4.56 -4.43 -5.12
CA PHE A 180 -3.85 -5.62 -4.67
C PHE A 180 -3.64 -5.56 -3.15
N LYS A 181 -4.36 -6.39 -2.39
CA LYS A 181 -4.43 -6.33 -0.93
C LYS A 181 -4.17 -7.71 -0.30
N ILE A 182 -3.08 -7.81 0.46
CA ILE A 182 -2.70 -8.99 1.26
C ILE A 182 -2.67 -8.60 2.73
N LEU A 183 -3.72 -8.98 3.47
CA LEU A 183 -4.05 -8.39 4.76
C LEU A 183 -4.27 -9.44 5.87
N ASN A 184 -3.77 -9.15 7.07
CA ASN A 184 -4.13 -9.88 8.31
C ASN A 184 -3.87 -11.41 8.29
N HIS A 185 -2.77 -11.87 7.68
CA HIS A 185 -2.40 -13.30 7.72
C HIS A 185 -1.47 -13.62 8.89
N LYS A 186 -1.90 -14.55 9.75
CA LYS A 186 -1.08 -15.01 10.89
C LYS A 186 0.07 -15.94 10.48
N SER A 187 -0.11 -16.71 9.40
CA SER A 187 0.83 -17.76 8.99
C SER A 187 1.54 -17.51 7.66
N LEU A 188 1.15 -16.49 6.90
CA LEU A 188 1.74 -16.19 5.60
C LEU A 188 3.22 -15.86 5.75
N SER A 189 4.09 -16.71 5.20
CA SER A 189 5.53 -16.53 5.19
C SER A 189 6.08 -16.19 3.81
N THR A 190 5.37 -16.57 2.75
CA THR A 190 5.78 -16.31 1.36
C THR A 190 4.67 -15.64 0.56
N LEU A 191 5.06 -14.62 -0.20
CA LEU A 191 4.24 -13.95 -1.19
C LEU A 191 5.09 -13.84 -2.46
N ASP A 192 4.71 -14.56 -3.50
CA ASP A 192 5.25 -14.37 -4.84
C ASP A 192 4.21 -13.63 -5.68
N ALA A 193 4.54 -12.38 -6.01
CA ALA A 193 3.85 -11.56 -7.00
C ALA A 193 4.92 -10.77 -7.80
N SER A 194 6.09 -11.40 -8.00
CA SER A 194 7.28 -10.77 -8.60
C SER A 194 7.05 -10.30 -10.03
N ALA A 195 6.10 -10.88 -10.74
CA ALA A 195 5.68 -10.51 -12.10
C ALA A 195 4.72 -9.31 -12.16
N LEU A 196 4.21 -8.80 -11.02
CA LEU A 196 3.23 -7.72 -10.99
C LEU A 196 3.85 -6.41 -11.49
N ILE A 197 3.33 -5.90 -12.61
CA ILE A 197 3.83 -4.70 -13.28
C ILE A 197 3.06 -3.46 -12.84
N THR A 198 1.74 -3.57 -12.72
CA THR A 198 0.86 -2.44 -12.38
C THR A 198 -0.30 -2.83 -11.46
N THR A 199 -0.63 -1.92 -10.55
CA THR A 199 -1.84 -1.87 -9.73
C THR A 199 -2.12 -0.41 -9.34
N ASN A 200 -3.37 -0.02 -9.08
CA ASN A 200 -3.63 1.34 -8.58
C ASN A 200 -3.26 1.44 -7.11
N GLU A 201 -3.63 0.45 -6.32
CA GLU A 201 -3.28 0.39 -4.90
C GLU A 201 -2.62 -0.94 -4.54
N LEU A 202 -1.62 -0.85 -3.66
CA LEU A 202 -0.83 -1.97 -3.18
C LEU A 202 -0.83 -1.93 -1.65
N PHE A 203 -1.42 -2.95 -1.01
CA PHE A 203 -1.40 -3.11 0.43
C PHE A 203 -0.87 -4.47 0.83
N VAL A 204 0.19 -4.48 1.64
CA VAL A 204 0.71 -5.69 2.28
C VAL A 204 0.83 -5.42 3.77
N ASN A 205 -0.26 -5.68 4.49
CA ASN A 205 -0.41 -5.21 5.88
C ASN A 205 -0.73 -6.34 6.85
N LYS A 206 -0.16 -6.25 8.06
CA LYS A 206 -0.49 -7.15 9.19
C LYS A 206 -0.24 -8.63 8.89
N ASN A 207 0.80 -8.95 8.12
CA ASN A 207 1.20 -10.34 7.85
C ASN A 207 2.31 -10.74 8.84
N ALA A 208 1.93 -11.54 9.85
CA ALA A 208 2.73 -11.73 11.06
C ALA A 208 4.04 -12.51 10.86
N LYS A 209 4.14 -13.30 9.78
CA LYS A 209 5.30 -14.16 9.48
C LYS A 209 5.98 -13.84 8.14
N LEU A 210 5.51 -12.83 7.41
CA LEU A 210 6.05 -12.50 6.09
C LEU A 210 7.48 -11.98 6.23
N LEU A 211 8.42 -12.61 5.53
CA LEU A 211 9.85 -12.31 5.61
C LEU A 211 10.29 -11.32 4.54
N THR A 212 9.79 -11.49 3.33
CA THR A 212 10.17 -10.69 2.16
C THR A 212 8.94 -10.34 1.33
N ILE A 213 8.99 -9.20 0.65
CA ILE A 213 8.06 -8.82 -0.41
C ILE A 213 8.90 -8.61 -1.66
N ASP A 214 8.66 -9.42 -2.69
CA ASP A 214 9.27 -9.23 -4.00
C ASP A 214 8.23 -8.74 -5.01
N LEU A 215 8.33 -7.44 -5.34
CA LEU A 215 7.52 -6.76 -6.35
C LEU A 215 8.47 -6.07 -7.34
N SER A 216 9.54 -6.78 -7.71
CA SER A 216 10.62 -6.26 -8.54
C SER A 216 10.16 -5.74 -9.89
N SER A 217 9.02 -6.18 -10.42
CA SER A 217 8.54 -5.75 -11.74
C SER A 217 7.62 -4.54 -11.71
N ILE A 218 7.21 -4.05 -10.52
CA ILE A 218 6.24 -2.96 -10.45
C ILE A 218 6.89 -1.65 -10.89
N THR A 219 6.37 -1.04 -11.97
CA THR A 219 6.94 0.20 -12.51
C THR A 219 6.13 1.42 -12.10
N ASN A 220 4.81 1.27 -11.97
CA ASN A 220 3.85 2.33 -11.71
C ASN A 220 2.75 1.83 -10.79
N THR A 221 2.43 2.63 -9.77
CA THR A 221 1.32 2.36 -8.85
C THR A 221 0.80 3.69 -8.28
N GLY A 222 -0.42 3.70 -7.78
CA GLY A 222 -0.90 4.74 -6.86
C GLY A 222 -0.48 4.41 -5.45
N LYS A 223 -1.42 4.30 -4.51
CA LYS A 223 -1.09 4.13 -3.10
C LYS A 223 -0.31 2.86 -2.80
N VAL A 224 0.78 2.98 -2.04
CA VAL A 224 1.54 1.85 -1.50
C VAL A 224 1.47 1.90 0.02
N SER A 225 1.01 0.82 0.64
CA SER A 225 0.97 0.66 2.08
C SER A 225 1.57 -0.70 2.46
N ILE A 226 2.75 -0.67 3.06
CA ILE A 226 3.40 -1.88 3.58
C ILE A 226 3.62 -1.65 5.07
N SER A 227 2.77 -2.25 5.88
CA SER A 227 2.72 -1.93 7.30
C SER A 227 2.43 -3.08 8.24
N GLN A 228 2.96 -2.96 9.46
CA GLN A 228 2.70 -3.90 10.54
C GLN A 228 3.07 -5.35 10.18
N ASN A 229 4.19 -5.54 9.45
CA ASN A 229 4.76 -6.85 9.17
C ASN A 229 5.98 -7.07 10.10
N PRO A 230 5.80 -7.65 11.30
CA PRO A 230 6.82 -7.68 12.36
C PRO A 230 8.05 -8.54 12.05
N LYS A 231 8.00 -9.34 10.98
CA LYS A 231 9.08 -10.23 10.52
C LYS A 231 9.66 -9.81 9.16
N LEU A 232 9.16 -8.73 8.55
CA LEU A 232 9.57 -8.31 7.23
C LEU A 232 10.98 -7.72 7.27
N GLU A 233 11.91 -8.37 6.57
CA GLU A 233 13.33 -8.04 6.52
C GLU A 233 13.70 -7.29 5.23
N ALA A 234 12.98 -7.54 4.13
CA ALA A 234 13.25 -6.89 2.85
C ALA A 234 11.98 -6.61 2.04
N ILE A 235 12.01 -5.50 1.30
CA ILE A 235 11.03 -5.12 0.28
C ILE A 235 11.79 -4.82 -1.00
N ASN A 236 11.38 -5.42 -2.12
CA ASN A 236 11.91 -5.10 -3.44
C ASN A 236 10.86 -4.36 -4.27
N LEU A 237 11.07 -3.05 -4.43
CA LEU A 237 10.32 -2.15 -5.32
C LEU A 237 11.30 -1.48 -6.29
N SER A 238 12.34 -2.20 -6.72
CA SER A 238 13.49 -1.61 -7.41
C SER A 238 13.17 -0.98 -8.76
N GLN A 239 12.11 -1.43 -9.44
CA GLN A 239 11.68 -0.87 -10.73
C GLN A 239 10.62 0.23 -10.60
N LEU A 240 10.19 0.58 -9.37
CA LEU A 240 9.19 1.61 -9.17
C LEU A 240 9.73 2.97 -9.63
N THR A 241 9.10 3.56 -10.65
CA THR A 241 9.51 4.84 -11.26
C THR A 241 8.62 6.00 -10.85
N THR A 242 7.31 5.75 -10.81
CA THR A 242 6.32 6.77 -10.49
C THR A 242 5.29 6.21 -9.53
N ASN A 243 4.99 7.00 -8.51
CA ASN A 243 3.92 6.76 -7.57
C ASN A 243 2.92 7.94 -7.63
N THR A 244 1.63 7.67 -7.81
CA THR A 244 0.62 8.73 -7.98
C THR A 244 -0.17 9.03 -6.70
N ASP A 245 0.29 8.57 -5.55
CA ASP A 245 -0.30 8.82 -4.22
C ASP A 245 0.81 8.75 -3.14
N ALA A 246 0.50 8.23 -1.96
CA ALA A 246 1.44 8.06 -0.87
C ALA A 246 2.10 6.67 -0.91
N ILE A 247 3.40 6.67 -0.63
CA ILE A 247 4.15 5.49 -0.20
C ILE A 247 4.23 5.53 1.33
N ASP A 248 3.52 4.62 1.99
CA ASP A 248 3.50 4.44 3.44
C ASP A 248 4.18 3.12 3.86
N LEU A 249 5.36 3.23 4.45
CA LEU A 249 6.18 2.14 4.95
C LEU A 249 6.31 2.27 6.47
N ASN A 250 5.37 1.67 7.20
CA ASN A 250 5.31 1.85 8.65
C ASN A 250 5.29 0.56 9.48
N THR A 251 5.90 0.58 10.66
CA THR A 251 5.80 -0.51 11.64
C THR A 251 6.31 -1.86 11.08
N ASN A 252 7.44 -1.85 10.37
CA ASN A 252 8.14 -3.06 9.94
C ASN A 252 9.51 -3.13 10.66
N PRO A 253 9.53 -3.53 11.95
CA PRO A 253 10.67 -3.38 12.84
C PRO A 253 11.90 -4.21 12.48
N LYS A 254 11.82 -5.08 11.46
CA LYS A 254 12.94 -5.90 10.97
C LYS A 254 13.57 -5.38 9.67
N LEU A 255 12.95 -4.40 9.00
CA LEU A 255 13.56 -3.75 7.84
C LEU A 255 14.82 -3.01 8.26
N THR A 256 15.91 -3.20 7.53
CA THR A 256 17.17 -2.47 7.71
C THR A 256 17.40 -1.41 6.65
N THR A 257 16.77 -1.56 5.49
CA THR A 257 16.97 -0.67 4.34
C THR A 257 15.65 -0.47 3.59
N ILE A 258 15.40 0.76 3.17
CA ILE A 258 14.39 1.10 2.16
C ILE A 258 15.14 1.74 1.00
N ALA A 259 15.11 1.11 -0.16
CA ALA A 259 15.76 1.61 -1.38
C ALA A 259 14.76 1.64 -2.53
N LEU A 260 14.56 2.82 -3.10
CA LEU A 260 13.72 3.06 -4.27
C LEU A 260 14.60 3.70 -5.35
N PRO A 261 15.53 2.92 -5.95
CA PRO A 261 16.61 3.45 -6.79
C PRO A 261 16.12 4.17 -8.04
N ASN A 262 14.97 3.77 -8.58
CA ASN A 262 14.42 4.29 -9.82
C ASN A 262 13.23 5.25 -9.61
N LEU A 263 12.82 5.51 -8.37
CA LEU A 263 11.67 6.38 -8.09
C LEU A 263 12.02 7.82 -8.44
N VAL A 264 11.33 8.38 -9.42
CA VAL A 264 11.52 9.75 -9.91
C VAL A 264 10.51 10.72 -9.30
N ASN A 265 9.25 10.29 -9.20
CA ASN A 265 8.14 11.12 -8.70
C ASN A 265 7.23 10.31 -7.76
N SER A 266 6.76 10.95 -6.68
CA SER A 266 5.72 10.43 -5.77
C SER A 266 4.82 11.59 -5.32
N GLU A 267 3.61 11.34 -4.84
CA GLU A 267 2.90 12.40 -4.09
C GLU A 267 3.57 12.56 -2.72
N SER A 268 3.52 11.52 -1.89
CA SER A 268 4.04 11.56 -0.52
C SER A 268 4.94 10.36 -0.20
N LEU A 269 5.92 10.57 0.67
CA LEU A 269 6.73 9.51 1.26
C LEU A 269 6.63 9.53 2.78
N TYR A 270 6.04 8.48 3.35
CA TYR A 270 5.80 8.29 4.77
C TYR A 270 6.53 7.04 5.26
N ILE A 271 7.57 7.23 6.08
CA ILE A 271 8.39 6.14 6.62
C ILE A 271 8.43 6.27 8.13
N SER A 272 7.77 5.36 8.85
CA SER A 272 7.68 5.48 10.30
C SER A 272 7.76 4.19 11.10
N ASN A 273 8.30 4.26 12.31
CA ASN A 273 8.30 3.14 13.26
C ASN A 273 8.98 1.86 12.72
N ASN A 274 9.97 1.99 11.84
CA ASN A 274 10.82 0.88 11.40
C ASN A 274 12.10 0.89 12.24
N THR A 275 12.02 0.37 13.47
CA THR A 275 13.05 0.56 14.51
C THR A 275 14.45 0.05 14.13
N ASN A 276 14.58 -0.91 13.21
CA ASN A 276 15.88 -1.41 12.73
C ASN A 276 16.36 -0.74 11.44
N LEU A 277 15.59 0.17 10.86
CA LEU A 277 15.91 0.82 9.61
C LEU A 277 17.17 1.67 9.78
N GLN A 278 18.18 1.44 8.94
CA GLN A 278 19.47 2.13 8.99
C GLN A 278 19.65 3.12 7.83
N THR A 279 19.00 2.84 6.69
CA THR A 279 19.16 3.61 5.47
C THR A 279 17.83 3.77 4.72
N VAL A 280 17.55 4.99 4.27
CA VAL A 280 16.54 5.31 3.25
C VAL A 280 17.26 5.93 2.06
N SER A 281 17.08 5.37 0.86
CA SER A 281 17.79 5.82 -0.35
C SER A 281 16.86 5.92 -1.55
N CYS A 282 16.68 7.13 -2.06
CA CYS A 282 15.91 7.44 -3.26
C CYS A 282 16.76 8.33 -4.20
N PRO A 283 17.80 7.77 -4.84
CA PRO A 283 18.82 8.51 -5.59
C PRO A 283 18.31 9.20 -6.87
N ALA A 284 17.19 8.73 -7.42
CA ALA A 284 16.57 9.29 -8.62
C ALA A 284 15.38 10.22 -8.31
N LEU A 285 14.99 10.38 -7.04
CA LEU A 285 13.80 11.13 -6.66
C LEU A 285 14.01 12.60 -6.96
N ILE A 286 13.20 13.16 -7.85
CA ILE A 286 13.24 14.58 -8.23
C ILE A 286 12.18 15.35 -7.47
N LYS A 287 10.97 14.79 -7.37
CA LYS A 287 9.80 15.51 -6.89
C LYS A 287 8.92 14.70 -5.95
N LEU A 288 8.49 15.36 -4.87
CA LEU A 288 7.31 14.98 -4.10
C LEU A 288 6.24 16.06 -4.30
N ASN A 289 5.06 15.71 -4.80
CA ASN A 289 3.97 16.68 -4.97
C ASN A 289 3.33 17.07 -3.63
N GLU A 290 3.53 16.29 -2.58
CA GLU A 290 3.08 16.56 -1.23
C GLU A 290 4.27 16.49 -0.25
N GLY A 291 4.22 15.65 0.79
CA GLY A 291 5.10 15.72 1.94
C GLY A 291 6.12 14.59 2.04
N LEU A 292 7.16 14.86 2.85
CA LEU A 292 8.11 13.87 3.32
C LEU A 292 8.00 13.74 4.83
N THR A 293 7.59 12.57 5.33
CA THR A 293 7.60 12.27 6.78
C THR A 293 8.45 11.05 7.06
N ILE A 294 9.51 11.23 7.84
CA ILE A 294 10.40 10.15 8.29
C ILE A 294 10.48 10.22 9.81
N THR A 295 9.80 9.31 10.50
CA THR A 295 9.62 9.43 11.96
C THR A 295 9.83 8.15 12.74
N ASN A 296 10.36 8.24 13.95
CA ASN A 296 10.50 7.10 14.86
C ASN A 296 11.27 5.91 14.26
N ASN A 297 12.25 6.16 13.38
CA ASN A 297 13.17 5.13 12.89
C ASN A 297 14.48 5.27 13.68
N THR A 298 14.48 4.77 14.92
CA THR A 298 15.51 5.11 15.92
C THR A 298 16.93 4.74 15.49
N ASN A 299 17.11 3.67 14.71
CA ASN A 299 18.42 3.25 14.17
C ASN A 299 18.81 3.90 12.83
N LEU A 300 18.03 4.85 12.31
CA LEU A 300 18.25 5.44 11.00
C LEU A 300 19.48 6.35 11.00
N LYS A 301 20.47 6.00 10.18
CA LYS A 301 21.76 6.69 10.09
C LYS A 301 21.89 7.55 8.83
N SER A 302 21.26 7.12 7.74
CA SER A 302 21.44 7.73 6.42
C SER A 302 20.11 7.95 5.70
N LEU A 303 19.95 9.19 5.21
CA LEU A 303 18.97 9.58 4.22
C LEU A 303 19.72 9.99 2.96
N TYR A 304 19.31 9.48 1.80
CA TYR A 304 19.96 9.78 0.53
C TYR A 304 18.92 10.21 -0.51
N PHE A 305 18.83 11.54 -0.70
CA PHE A 305 17.90 12.23 -1.61
C PHE A 305 18.64 13.28 -2.47
N PRO A 306 19.71 12.91 -3.19
CA PRO A 306 20.63 13.86 -3.83
C PRO A 306 19.99 14.70 -4.95
N THR A 307 18.91 14.23 -5.56
CA THR A 307 18.29 14.83 -6.75
C THR A 307 16.97 15.55 -6.46
N VAL A 308 16.51 15.59 -5.20
CA VAL A 308 15.20 16.17 -4.88
C VAL A 308 15.27 17.68 -5.05
N THR A 309 14.54 18.22 -6.03
CA THR A 309 14.49 19.66 -6.33
C THR A 309 13.20 20.32 -5.86
N SER A 310 12.11 19.56 -5.71
CA SER A 310 10.82 20.10 -5.35
C SER A 310 10.04 19.19 -4.39
N ILE A 311 9.53 19.79 -3.31
CA ILE A 311 8.59 19.13 -2.38
C ILE A 311 7.35 20.02 -2.21
N GLY A 312 6.18 19.42 -2.37
CA GLY A 312 4.88 20.04 -2.11
C GLY A 312 4.17 20.61 -3.32
N SER A 313 2.91 20.99 -3.06
CA SER A 313 1.96 21.51 -4.05
C SER A 313 1.28 22.77 -3.52
N GLU A 314 0.83 23.64 -4.42
CA GLU A 314 0.05 24.84 -4.10
C GLU A 314 -1.34 24.49 -3.55
N THR A 315 -1.83 23.28 -3.83
CA THR A 315 -3.17 22.83 -3.45
C THR A 315 -3.22 22.08 -2.13
N SER A 316 -2.06 21.64 -1.60
CA SER A 316 -1.99 20.74 -0.44
C SER A 316 -0.96 21.20 0.58
N ARG A 317 -1.33 21.18 1.87
CA ARG A 317 -0.38 21.42 2.96
C ARG A 317 0.64 20.28 3.02
N SER A 318 1.81 20.56 2.50
CA SER A 318 2.98 19.69 2.45
C SER A 318 4.00 20.09 3.51
N SER A 319 4.77 19.13 4.02
CA SER A 319 5.82 19.41 5.00
C SER A 319 6.97 18.43 4.85
N ILE A 320 8.16 18.83 5.32
CA ILE A 320 9.26 17.93 5.59
C ILE A 320 9.31 17.72 7.11
N ARG A 321 9.02 16.51 7.56
CA ARG A 321 9.02 16.14 8.98
C ARG A 321 9.98 14.98 9.23
N ILE A 322 11.09 15.26 9.91
CA ILE A 322 12.13 14.28 10.25
C ILE A 322 12.35 14.29 11.76
N THR A 323 11.63 13.44 12.50
CA THR A 323 11.62 13.48 13.99
C THR A 323 11.71 12.10 14.61
N GLY A 324 12.41 11.95 15.74
CA GLY A 324 12.52 10.64 16.42
C GLY A 324 13.42 9.65 15.66
N ASN A 325 14.34 10.16 14.84
CA ASN A 325 15.40 9.37 14.21
C ASN A 325 16.69 9.65 14.99
N GLU A 326 16.96 8.84 16.01
CA GLU A 326 17.96 9.17 17.04
C GLU A 326 19.42 9.09 16.55
N MET A 327 19.67 8.34 15.48
CA MET A 327 21.02 8.07 14.96
C MET A 327 21.37 8.89 13.71
N ILE A 328 20.49 9.80 13.26
CA ILE A 328 20.72 10.57 12.04
C ILE A 328 21.68 11.72 12.30
N LYS A 329 22.78 11.74 11.55
CA LYS A 329 23.85 12.75 11.68
C LYS A 329 23.80 13.82 10.61
N ASN A 330 23.38 13.46 9.40
CA ASN A 330 23.46 14.34 8.25
C ASN A 330 22.08 14.45 7.60
N ILE A 331 21.66 15.69 7.34
CA ILE A 331 20.51 16.00 6.51
C ILE A 331 21.01 16.77 5.30
N ASP A 332 20.89 16.18 4.12
CA ASP A 332 21.32 16.81 2.88
C ASP A 332 20.15 16.91 1.89
N PHE A 333 19.68 18.14 1.71
CA PHE A 333 18.75 18.57 0.68
C PHE A 333 19.39 19.71 -0.12
N SER A 334 20.68 19.58 -0.46
CA SER A 334 21.42 20.59 -1.24
C SER A 334 20.77 20.96 -2.55
N SER A 335 20.02 20.04 -3.16
CA SER A 335 19.35 20.22 -4.45
C SER A 335 17.93 20.76 -4.33
N LEU A 336 17.38 20.88 -3.12
CA LEU A 336 15.99 21.31 -2.92
C LEU A 336 15.87 22.81 -3.20
N GLU A 337 15.22 23.15 -4.31
CA GLU A 337 15.01 24.52 -4.76
C GLU A 337 13.65 25.07 -4.30
N THR A 338 12.61 24.23 -4.38
CA THR A 338 11.21 24.63 -4.18
C THR A 338 10.55 23.81 -3.07
N LEU A 339 9.96 24.49 -2.09
CA LEU A 339 9.10 23.90 -1.06
C LEU A 339 7.77 24.65 -0.99
N VAL A 340 6.67 24.10 -1.51
CA VAL A 340 5.44 24.90 -1.76
C VAL A 340 4.59 25.11 -0.51
N ALA A 341 4.61 24.19 0.45
CA ALA A 341 3.85 24.31 1.71
C ALA A 341 4.72 24.40 2.97
N ASN A 342 6.00 24.70 2.73
CA ASN A 342 6.75 25.69 3.48
C ASN A 342 7.14 25.34 4.94
N ILE A 343 6.76 24.18 5.50
CA ILE A 343 7.14 23.78 6.87
C ILE A 343 8.17 22.66 6.84
N ILE A 344 9.31 22.90 7.48
CA ILE A 344 10.37 21.94 7.73
C ILE A 344 10.51 21.80 9.25
N THR A 345 10.37 20.58 9.75
CA THR A 345 10.61 20.24 11.16
C THR A 345 11.58 19.07 11.25
N ILE A 346 12.75 19.32 11.84
CA ILE A 346 13.79 18.32 12.05
C ILE A 346 14.09 18.24 13.55
N GLU A 347 14.04 17.03 14.10
CA GLU A 347 14.36 16.76 15.49
C GLU A 347 15.27 15.53 15.60
N SER A 348 16.56 15.77 15.89
CA SER A 348 17.53 14.73 16.17
C SER A 348 18.68 15.30 17.02
N ASN A 349 19.04 14.56 18.06
CA ASN A 349 20.13 14.93 18.97
C ASN A 349 21.50 14.44 18.51
N ALA A 350 21.59 13.72 17.39
CA ALA A 350 22.84 13.25 16.80
C ALA A 350 23.28 14.07 15.57
N LEU A 351 22.55 15.14 15.23
CA LEU A 351 22.86 15.96 14.05
C LEU A 351 24.25 16.60 14.13
N GLU A 352 25.02 16.40 13.07
CA GLU A 352 26.33 17.00 12.83
C GLU A 352 26.28 17.99 11.68
N THR A 353 25.52 17.70 10.61
CA THR A 353 25.40 18.59 9.44
C THR A 353 23.98 18.70 8.92
N VAL A 354 23.63 19.90 8.43
CA VAL A 354 22.37 20.16 7.72
C VAL A 354 22.64 21.05 6.50
N ASN A 355 22.13 20.65 5.34
CA ASN A 355 22.31 21.37 4.08
C ASN A 355 20.98 21.60 3.35
N PHE A 356 20.61 22.87 3.20
CA PHE A 356 19.49 23.38 2.41
C PHE A 356 19.97 24.53 1.50
N ASN A 357 21.19 24.43 0.96
CA ASN A 357 21.85 25.59 0.37
C ASN A 357 21.15 26.15 -0.88
N SER A 358 20.35 25.35 -1.60
CA SER A 358 19.56 25.80 -2.77
C SER A 358 18.14 26.28 -2.42
N LEU A 359 17.70 26.09 -1.17
CA LEU A 359 16.33 26.43 -0.78
C LEU A 359 16.19 27.95 -0.65
N THR A 360 15.32 28.53 -1.47
CA THR A 360 15.13 29.98 -1.53
C THR A 360 14.00 30.47 -0.62
N THR A 361 12.92 29.71 -0.49
CA THR A 361 11.75 30.11 0.28
C THR A 361 11.23 28.97 1.16
N PHE A 362 10.73 29.32 2.34
CA PHE A 362 10.02 28.44 3.27
C PHE A 362 9.24 29.30 4.26
N SER A 363 8.11 28.87 4.80
CA SER A 363 7.44 29.64 5.86
C SER A 363 8.09 29.38 7.21
N ASP A 364 8.43 28.14 7.52
CA ASP A 364 8.82 27.74 8.85
C ASP A 364 9.90 26.65 8.80
N LEU A 365 11.12 27.00 9.21
CA LEU A 365 12.19 26.04 9.41
C LEU A 365 12.45 25.91 10.91
N ARG A 366 12.13 24.75 11.47
CA ARG A 366 12.45 24.39 12.85
C ARG A 366 13.40 23.21 12.89
N ILE A 367 14.60 23.45 13.38
CA ILE A 367 15.57 22.40 13.69
C ILE A 367 15.82 22.40 15.19
N ASN A 368 15.45 21.30 15.84
CA ASN A 368 15.69 21.06 17.26
C ASN A 368 16.75 19.97 17.41
N SER A 369 17.86 20.33 18.04
CA SER A 369 18.93 19.41 18.39
C SER A 369 19.60 19.86 19.67
N THR A 370 19.95 18.91 20.53
CA THR A 370 20.87 19.17 21.64
C THR A 370 22.34 19.17 21.21
N ALA A 371 22.65 18.68 20.01
CA ALA A 371 24.00 18.72 19.46
C ALA A 371 24.36 20.13 18.96
N THR A 372 25.66 20.42 18.96
CA THR A 372 26.22 21.54 18.21
C THR A 372 26.54 21.04 16.81
N LEU A 373 25.90 21.63 15.81
CA LEU A 373 26.17 21.31 14.41
C LEU A 373 27.59 21.77 14.06
N THR A 374 28.24 20.98 13.21
CA THR A 374 29.53 21.31 12.59
C THR A 374 29.36 22.08 11.29
N SER A 375 28.18 22.00 10.67
CA SER A 375 27.81 22.78 9.49
C SER A 375 26.29 22.95 9.36
N MET A 376 25.85 24.16 9.05
CA MET A 376 24.50 24.52 8.69
C MET A 376 24.53 25.40 7.43
N GLN A 377 24.05 24.88 6.30
CA GLN A 377 24.09 25.58 5.02
C GLN A 377 22.67 25.98 4.59
N ILE A 378 22.41 27.29 4.43
CA ILE A 378 21.12 27.85 3.98
C ILE A 378 21.32 29.21 3.27
N SER A 379 22.29 29.27 2.37
CA SER A 379 22.79 30.55 1.84
C SER A 379 21.89 31.18 0.77
N SER A 380 21.03 30.39 0.10
CA SER A 380 20.14 30.89 -0.96
C SER A 380 18.82 31.47 -0.47
N VAL A 381 18.57 31.50 0.84
CA VAL A 381 17.32 32.02 1.41
C VAL A 381 17.01 33.44 0.90
N LEU A 382 15.75 33.67 0.54
CA LEU A 382 15.18 34.91 0.00
C LEU A 382 13.95 35.36 0.78
N ASP A 383 13.12 34.44 1.28
CA ASP A 383 11.96 34.79 2.11
C ASP A 383 11.56 33.66 3.07
N PHE A 384 11.09 34.05 4.25
CA PHE A 384 10.52 33.12 5.23
C PHE A 384 9.60 33.78 6.25
N THR A 385 8.96 33.02 7.15
CA THR A 385 8.24 33.57 8.31
C THR A 385 9.00 33.31 9.62
N ASN A 386 9.41 32.06 9.85
CA ASN A 386 10.11 31.64 11.06
C ASN A 386 11.33 30.78 10.72
N LEU A 387 12.47 31.15 11.30
CA LEU A 387 13.72 30.42 11.22
C LEU A 387 14.19 30.12 12.64
N GLN A 388 14.20 28.84 13.02
CA GLN A 388 14.67 28.34 14.31
C GLN A 388 15.74 27.28 14.07
N LEU A 389 16.98 27.62 14.45
CA LEU A 389 18.15 26.76 14.32
C LEU A 389 18.71 26.37 15.70
N PRO A 390 19.28 25.17 15.86
CA PRO A 390 19.95 24.73 17.08
C PRO A 390 21.29 25.47 17.22
N LYS A 391 22.21 24.94 18.04
CA LYS A 391 23.58 25.47 18.09
C LYS A 391 24.29 25.19 16.77
N ILE A 392 24.70 26.25 16.07
CA ILE A 392 25.46 26.18 14.81
C ILE A 392 26.83 26.90 14.95
N PRO A 393 27.80 26.62 14.07
CA PRO A 393 29.11 27.28 14.09
C PRO A 393 29.01 28.80 13.93
N THR A 394 29.90 29.55 14.57
CA THR A 394 29.96 31.02 14.46
C THR A 394 30.06 31.51 13.02
N GLU A 395 30.78 30.78 12.16
CA GLU A 395 30.93 31.14 10.75
C GLU A 395 29.62 30.99 9.95
N ASP A 396 28.81 29.98 10.27
CA ASP A 396 27.50 29.79 9.66
C ASP A 396 26.52 30.87 10.15
N ILE A 397 26.63 31.33 11.41
CA ILE A 397 25.87 32.49 11.92
C ILE A 397 26.23 33.76 11.13
N ASN A 398 27.53 34.01 10.92
CA ASN A 398 28.01 35.16 10.15
C ASN A 398 27.45 35.13 8.73
N THR A 399 27.64 34.00 8.04
CA THR A 399 27.18 33.80 6.66
C THR A 399 25.67 34.01 6.54
N LEU A 400 24.90 33.41 7.45
CA LEU A 400 23.45 33.57 7.50
C LEU A 400 23.05 35.03 7.72
N PHE A 401 23.56 35.70 8.75
CA PHE A 401 23.13 37.05 9.08
C PHE A 401 23.54 38.07 8.01
N THR A 402 24.75 37.98 7.46
CA THR A 402 25.17 38.80 6.33
C THR A 402 24.25 38.60 5.12
N ARG A 403 23.87 37.35 4.82
CA ARG A 403 22.89 37.05 3.76
C ARG A 403 21.54 37.73 4.04
N LEU A 404 21.01 37.61 5.26
CA LEU A 404 19.73 38.18 5.65
C LEU A 404 19.74 39.72 5.61
N VAL A 405 20.84 40.37 6.00
CA VAL A 405 21.02 41.82 5.88
C VAL A 405 20.98 42.25 4.42
N ASN A 406 21.66 41.52 3.52
CA ASN A 406 21.72 41.84 2.09
C ASN A 406 20.36 41.77 1.38
N ILE A 407 19.41 41.00 1.92
CA ILE A 407 18.03 40.92 1.40
C ILE A 407 17.04 41.76 2.21
N SER A 408 17.51 42.55 3.18
CA SER A 408 16.68 43.53 3.89
C SER A 408 16.60 44.85 3.09
N PRO A 409 15.46 45.57 3.11
CA PRO A 409 14.26 45.36 3.94
C PRO A 409 13.20 44.45 3.29
N ALA A 410 13.51 43.74 2.19
CA ALA A 410 12.53 42.85 1.55
C ALA A 410 12.05 41.74 2.52
N ILE A 411 12.89 41.37 3.48
CA ILE A 411 12.48 40.61 4.67
C ILE A 411 12.24 41.54 5.88
N THR A 412 10.97 41.71 6.26
CA THR A 412 10.57 42.42 7.49
C THR A 412 9.48 41.66 8.23
N GLY A 413 9.38 41.84 9.55
CA GLY A 413 8.43 41.11 10.40
C GLY A 413 8.75 39.63 10.58
N LYS A 414 9.97 39.19 10.23
CA LYS A 414 10.38 37.78 10.30
C LYS A 414 10.88 37.42 11.70
N ARG A 415 10.78 36.15 12.07
CA ARG A 415 11.33 35.60 13.32
C ARG A 415 12.58 34.77 13.04
N ILE A 416 13.70 35.15 13.65
CA ILE A 416 15.01 34.52 13.51
C ILE A 416 15.49 34.12 14.91
N SER A 417 15.69 32.83 15.14
CA SER A 417 16.25 32.30 16.37
C SER A 417 17.37 31.32 16.06
N VAL A 418 18.59 31.66 16.47
CA VAL A 418 19.79 30.88 16.20
C VAL A 418 20.48 30.54 17.52
N GLY A 419 20.89 29.28 17.70
CA GLY A 419 21.74 28.89 18.81
C GLY A 419 23.22 29.00 18.44
N GLY A 420 24.08 29.32 19.39
CA GLY A 420 25.53 29.35 19.23
C GLY A 420 26.15 30.69 19.65
N THR A 421 27.44 30.83 19.39
CA THR A 421 28.21 32.04 19.72
C THR A 421 28.30 32.95 18.50
N ALA A 422 27.74 34.15 18.59
CA ALA A 422 27.83 35.16 17.53
C ALA A 422 29.17 35.93 17.61
N SER A 423 29.78 36.20 16.45
CA SER A 423 30.91 37.13 16.34
C SER A 423 30.46 38.59 16.52
N SER A 424 31.42 39.51 16.62
CA SER A 424 31.11 40.96 16.60
C SER A 424 30.35 41.37 15.33
N GLN A 425 30.71 40.80 14.17
CA GLN A 425 30.01 41.08 12.91
C GLN A 425 28.57 40.58 12.96
N ALA A 426 28.35 39.35 13.42
CA ALA A 426 27.00 38.79 13.55
C ALA A 426 26.13 39.60 14.54
N LEU A 427 26.70 40.16 15.60
CA LEU A 427 25.96 41.05 16.51
C LEU A 427 25.55 42.36 15.82
N THR A 428 26.42 42.95 15.00
CA THR A 428 26.08 44.12 14.19
C THR A 428 24.98 43.80 13.17
N ASP A 429 25.11 42.70 12.43
CA ASP A 429 24.11 42.28 11.44
C ASP A 429 22.75 41.97 12.11
N ALA A 430 22.76 41.33 13.29
CA ALA A 430 21.55 41.08 14.06
C ALA A 430 20.82 42.37 14.45
N GLU A 431 21.55 43.43 14.79
CA GLU A 431 20.94 44.73 15.13
C GLU A 431 20.38 45.46 13.91
N ALA A 432 21.06 45.36 12.76
CA ALA A 432 20.54 45.87 11.49
C ALA A 432 19.23 45.16 11.12
N LEU A 433 19.17 43.84 11.28
CA LEU A 433 17.95 43.05 11.05
C LEU A 433 16.80 43.46 11.99
N ARG A 434 17.08 43.72 13.28
CA ARG A 434 16.09 44.24 14.24
C ARG A 434 15.57 45.62 13.86
N THR A 435 16.47 46.52 13.46
CA THR A 435 16.12 47.88 13.00
C THR A 435 15.22 47.83 11.77
N ASN A 436 15.40 46.83 10.90
CA ASN A 436 14.53 46.56 9.75
C ASN A 436 13.23 45.82 10.10
N GLY A 437 12.86 45.71 11.38
CA GLY A 437 11.57 45.18 11.84
C GLY A 437 11.52 43.67 12.06
N ASN A 438 12.66 42.99 12.13
CA ASN A 438 12.71 41.54 12.40
C ASN A 438 12.91 41.24 13.89
N THR A 439 12.39 40.10 14.35
CA THR A 439 12.69 39.58 15.70
C THR A 439 13.90 38.66 15.62
N VAL A 440 15.05 39.08 16.18
CA VAL A 440 16.30 38.31 16.17
C VAL A 440 16.71 37.90 17.58
N ILE A 441 16.80 36.59 17.82
CA ILE A 441 17.18 35.97 19.10
C ILE A 441 18.40 35.09 18.89
N ILE A 442 19.49 35.39 19.60
CA ILE A 442 20.71 34.55 19.64
C ILE A 442 20.75 33.87 21.00
N ARG A 443 20.75 32.53 21.02
CA ARG A 443 20.75 31.71 22.23
C ARG A 443 22.13 31.09 22.44
N PRO A 444 22.71 31.14 23.65
CA PRO A 444 24.04 30.59 23.90
C PRO A 444 24.13 29.06 23.79
#